data_AF-A0A924Y1B8-F1
#
_entry.id   AF-A0A924Y1B8-F1
#
_cell.length_a   1.000
_cell.length_b   1.000
_cell.length_c   1.000
_cell.angle_alpha   90.00
_cell.angle_beta   90.00
_cell.angle_gamma   90.00
#
_symmetry.space_group_name_H-M   'P 1'
#
loop_
_entity.id
_entity.type
_entity.pdbx_description
1 polymer ?
#
loop_
_entity_poly.entity_id
_entity_poly.type
_entity_poly.pdbx_seq_one_letter_code
_entity_poly.pdbx_strand_id
1 'polypeptide(L)'
;MFSETFFDTYRERLDTIGAWEIDPVEGEIVWRGPEVLRNDWVPFDLRIGTEVEDESGSFDPDAAMFALWESYRSQHSSCVAKFRHEAEELFADDEEIPFGKREVTRADVRITRSGEPGDVFRSLEVVFIVPQDQDHGYYAEYDDKADDWGEISCS
;
A
#
# COMPACT_ATOMS: atom_id res chain seq x y z
N MET A 1 -19.13 -4.29 0.36
CA MET A 1 -19.42 -3.58 1.63
C MET A 1 -18.89 -4.44 2.77
N PHE A 2 -18.19 -3.84 3.75
CA PHE A 2 -17.67 -4.58 4.90
C PHE A 2 -18.80 -5.03 5.83
N SER A 3 -18.70 -6.25 6.36
CA SER A 3 -19.70 -6.84 7.25
C SER A 3 -19.56 -6.30 8.68
N GLU A 4 -20.66 -6.35 9.45
CA GLU A 4 -20.64 -6.04 10.87
C GLU A 4 -19.71 -6.99 11.64
N THR A 5 -19.72 -8.28 11.29
CA THR A 5 -18.87 -9.31 11.89
C THR A 5 -17.38 -8.99 11.74
N PHE A 6 -16.96 -8.46 10.58
CA PHE A 6 -15.58 -8.03 10.37
C PHE A 6 -15.19 -6.92 11.34
N PHE A 7 -16.02 -5.89 11.48
CA PHE A 7 -15.74 -4.81 12.42
C PHE A 7 -15.73 -5.32 13.86
N ASP A 8 -16.66 -6.18 14.25
CA ASP A 8 -16.67 -6.77 15.59
C ASP A 8 -15.41 -7.60 15.88
N THR A 9 -14.86 -8.27 14.86
CA THR A 9 -13.67 -9.11 14.98
C THR A 9 -12.37 -8.29 15.01
N TYR A 10 -12.26 -7.24 14.18
CA TYR A 10 -10.97 -6.58 13.92
C TYR A 10 -10.89 -5.12 14.36
N ARG A 11 -11.96 -4.51 14.93
CA ARG A 11 -11.96 -3.08 15.30
C ARG A 11 -10.79 -2.66 16.16
N GLU A 12 -10.46 -3.43 17.21
CA GLU A 12 -9.31 -3.11 18.07
C GLU A 12 -7.99 -3.06 17.27
N ARG A 13 -7.82 -3.95 16.30
CA ARG A 13 -6.64 -3.99 15.44
C ARG A 13 -6.60 -2.79 14.48
N LEU A 14 -7.74 -2.42 13.89
CA LEU A 14 -7.87 -1.23 13.05
C LEU A 14 -7.52 0.04 13.84
N ASP A 15 -8.07 0.18 15.05
CA ASP A 15 -7.88 1.34 15.91
C ASP A 15 -6.43 1.45 16.43
N THR A 16 -5.73 0.31 16.59
CA THR A 16 -4.33 0.27 17.00
C THR A 16 -3.37 0.82 15.92
N ILE A 17 -3.75 0.73 14.65
CA ILE A 17 -2.96 1.34 13.55
C ILE A 17 -3.10 2.86 13.58
N GLY A 18 -4.29 3.35 13.90
CA GLY A 18 -4.62 4.76 13.99
C GLY A 18 -6.04 5.04 13.53
N ALA A 19 -6.37 6.33 13.36
CA ALA A 19 -7.66 6.75 12.81
C ALA A 19 -7.80 6.28 11.35
N TRP A 20 -8.92 5.64 11.05
CA TRP A 20 -9.24 5.11 9.72
C TRP A 20 -10.59 5.62 9.22
N GLU A 21 -10.74 5.58 7.90
CA GLU A 21 -11.97 5.86 7.18
C GLU A 21 -12.23 4.78 6.13
N ILE A 22 -13.46 4.68 5.65
CA ILE A 22 -13.80 3.85 4.49
C ILE A 22 -13.83 4.78 3.28
N ASP A 23 -13.03 4.50 2.26
CA ASP A 23 -13.14 5.14 0.97
C ASP A 23 -14.36 4.57 0.24
N PRO A 24 -15.44 5.36 0.02
CA PRO A 24 -16.66 4.83 -0.57
C PRO A 24 -16.54 4.61 -2.09
N VAL A 25 -15.48 5.14 -2.73
CA VAL A 25 -15.27 4.99 -4.17
C VAL A 25 -14.58 3.66 -4.46
N GLU A 26 -13.45 3.43 -3.77
CA GLU A 26 -12.65 2.22 -3.96
C GLU A 26 -13.09 1.06 -3.06
N GLY A 27 -13.91 1.33 -2.04
CA GLY A 27 -14.33 0.33 -1.07
C GLY A 27 -13.19 -0.12 -0.14
N GLU A 28 -12.20 0.74 0.09
CA GLU A 28 -11.00 0.45 0.89
C GLU A 28 -11.12 1.00 2.32
N ILE A 29 -10.36 0.42 3.25
CA ILE A 29 -10.07 1.04 4.54
C ILE A 29 -8.77 1.83 4.41
N VAL A 30 -8.81 3.11 4.78
CA VAL A 30 -7.70 4.05 4.58
C VAL A 30 -7.27 4.68 5.90
N TRP A 31 -5.96 4.67 6.15
CA TRP A 31 -5.31 5.46 7.20
C TRP A 31 -4.47 6.55 6.53
N ARG A 32 -4.86 7.80 6.76
CA ARG A 32 -4.13 8.98 6.27
C ARG A 32 -2.98 9.31 7.23
N GLY A 33 -1.75 9.02 6.81
CA GLY A 33 -0.55 9.26 7.63
C GLY A 33 -0.60 8.62 9.02
N PRO A 34 -0.75 7.27 9.13
CA PRO A 34 -0.73 6.59 10.41
C PRO A 34 0.55 6.93 11.17
N GLU A 35 0.46 7.03 12.51
CA GLU A 35 1.55 7.58 13.34
C GLU A 35 2.88 6.83 13.14
N VAL A 36 2.80 5.52 12.91
CA VAL A 36 3.96 4.65 12.69
C VAL A 36 4.72 4.93 11.39
N LEU A 37 4.12 5.63 10.42
CA LEU A 37 4.73 5.98 9.13
C LEU A 37 4.87 7.51 8.93
N ARG A 38 4.67 8.31 9.99
CA ARG A 38 4.53 9.78 9.86
C ARG A 38 5.84 10.52 9.61
N ASN A 39 6.97 9.96 10.06
CA ASN A 39 8.26 10.67 10.12
C ASN A 39 9.29 10.12 9.13
N ASP A 40 8.83 9.79 7.93
CA ASP A 40 9.64 9.16 6.89
C ASP A 40 10.00 10.16 5.78
N TRP A 41 10.70 9.68 4.74
CA TRP A 41 11.19 10.52 3.63
C TRP A 41 10.07 11.31 2.95
N VAL A 42 8.90 10.69 2.79
CA VAL A 42 7.64 11.29 2.34
C VAL A 42 6.52 10.79 3.25
N PRO A 43 5.34 11.45 3.29
CA PRO A 43 4.18 10.89 3.97
C PRO A 43 3.77 9.55 3.33
N PHE A 44 3.48 8.55 4.16
CA PHE A 44 2.88 7.28 3.73
C PHE A 44 1.45 7.17 4.25
N ASP A 45 0.52 6.81 3.38
CA ASP A 45 -0.80 6.32 3.78
C ASP A 45 -0.80 4.78 3.77
N LEU A 46 -1.75 4.18 4.50
CA LEU A 46 -2.03 2.75 4.42
C LEU A 46 -3.44 2.55 3.83
N ARG A 47 -3.56 1.62 2.90
CA ARG A 47 -4.82 1.20 2.29
C ARG A 47 -4.95 -0.32 2.35
N ILE A 48 -6.11 -0.78 2.78
CA ILE A 48 -6.47 -2.19 2.77
C ILE A 48 -7.74 -2.34 1.93
N GLY A 49 -7.62 -3.04 0.82
CA GLY A 49 -8.68 -3.18 -0.19
C GLY A 49 -8.96 -4.63 -0.55
N THR A 50 -10.16 -4.87 -1.09
CA THR A 50 -10.64 -6.20 -1.40
C THR A 50 -11.42 -6.12 -2.71
N GLU A 51 -10.95 -6.83 -3.73
CA GLU A 51 -11.52 -6.81 -5.09
C GLU A 51 -12.39 -8.04 -5.37
N VAL A 52 -12.32 -9.05 -4.51
CA VAL A 52 -13.05 -10.32 -4.64
C VAL A 52 -13.94 -10.57 -3.43
N GLU A 53 -15.18 -11.01 -3.67
CA GLU A 53 -16.11 -11.47 -2.63
C GLU A 53 -15.73 -12.87 -2.14
N ASP A 54 -15.88 -13.12 -0.84
CA ASP A 54 -15.83 -14.47 -0.29
C ASP A 54 -17.12 -15.27 -0.59
N GLU A 55 -17.19 -16.52 -0.12
CA GLU A 55 -18.37 -17.39 -0.30
C GLU A 55 -19.66 -16.82 0.31
N SER A 56 -19.55 -15.83 1.21
CA SER A 56 -20.67 -15.14 1.84
C SER A 56 -21.09 -13.84 1.13
N GLY A 57 -20.38 -13.46 0.05
CA GLY A 57 -20.57 -12.19 -0.65
C GLY A 57 -19.87 -11.01 0.00
N SER A 58 -18.90 -11.26 0.89
CA SER A 58 -18.24 -10.23 1.68
C SER A 58 -16.90 -9.79 1.07
N PHE A 59 -16.64 -8.48 1.13
CA PHE A 59 -15.36 -7.87 0.79
C PHE A 59 -14.51 -7.63 2.04
N ASP A 60 -14.71 -8.39 3.11
CA ASP A 60 -13.98 -8.18 4.35
C ASP A 60 -12.49 -8.52 4.22
N PRO A 61 -11.58 -7.65 4.69
CA PRO A 61 -10.19 -8.02 4.87
C PRO A 61 -10.04 -9.18 5.85
N ASP A 62 -9.06 -10.04 5.62
CA ASP A 62 -8.80 -11.21 6.47
C ASP A 62 -7.51 -11.09 7.29
N ALA A 63 -7.30 -12.05 8.19
CA ALA A 63 -6.15 -12.06 9.09
C ALA A 63 -4.79 -12.03 8.36
N ALA A 64 -4.70 -12.61 7.16
CA ALA A 64 -3.46 -12.66 6.40
C ALA A 64 -3.10 -11.30 5.80
N MET A 65 -4.09 -10.48 5.41
CA MET A 65 -3.83 -9.09 5.00
C MET A 65 -3.23 -8.26 6.14
N PHE A 66 -3.72 -8.43 7.37
CA PHE A 66 -3.12 -7.76 8.52
C PHE A 66 -1.72 -8.30 8.87
N ALA A 67 -1.43 -9.57 8.58
CA ALA A 67 -0.09 -10.12 8.73
C ALA A 67 0.90 -9.49 7.73
N LEU A 68 0.47 -9.21 6.49
CA LEU A 68 1.26 -8.45 5.52
C LEU A 68 1.58 -7.05 6.03
N TRP A 69 0.60 -6.35 6.61
CA TRP A 69 0.82 -5.05 7.25
C TRP A 69 1.87 -5.13 8.36
N GLU A 70 1.79 -6.12 9.24
CA GLU A 70 2.74 -6.31 10.33
C GLU A 70 4.15 -6.61 9.81
N SER A 71 4.27 -7.42 8.76
CA SER A 71 5.55 -7.67 8.09
C SER A 71 6.14 -6.36 7.56
N TYR A 72 5.38 -5.60 6.76
CA TYR A 72 5.82 -4.31 6.23
C TYR A 72 6.25 -3.36 7.33
N ARG A 73 5.40 -3.17 8.34
CA ARG A 73 5.65 -2.25 9.46
C ARG A 73 6.96 -2.57 10.16
N SER A 74 7.28 -3.86 10.34
CA SER A 74 8.52 -4.28 11.00
C SER A 74 9.79 -3.95 10.20
N GLN A 75 9.66 -3.86 8.87
CA GLN A 75 10.76 -3.61 7.94
C GLN A 75 10.74 -2.19 7.36
N HIS A 76 9.75 -1.37 7.70
CA HIS A 76 9.46 -0.09 7.04
C HIS A 76 10.70 0.80 6.91
N SER A 77 11.44 1.03 8.00
CA SER A 77 12.60 1.92 7.97
C SER A 77 13.72 1.42 7.05
N SER A 78 13.92 0.11 6.93
CA SER A 78 14.87 -0.44 5.95
C SER A 78 14.37 -0.35 4.52
N CYS A 79 13.07 -0.58 4.29
CA CYS A 79 12.46 -0.46 2.97
C CYS A 79 12.49 0.99 2.46
N VAL A 80 12.17 1.99 3.29
CA VAL A 80 12.17 3.41 2.91
C VAL A 80 13.54 3.87 2.41
N ALA A 81 14.64 3.40 3.02
CA ALA A 81 15.98 3.74 2.55
C ALA A 81 16.25 3.18 1.14
N LYS A 82 15.83 1.93 0.87
CA LYS A 82 15.93 1.29 -0.45
C LYS A 82 15.07 2.04 -1.48
N PHE A 83 13.78 2.26 -1.19
CA PHE A 83 12.86 2.95 -2.09
C PHE A 83 13.31 4.37 -2.43
N ARG A 84 13.81 5.11 -1.44
CA ARG A 84 14.35 6.44 -1.68
C ARG A 84 15.52 6.42 -2.65
N HIS A 85 16.46 5.51 -2.43
CA HIS A 85 17.63 5.40 -3.30
C HIS A 85 17.22 5.05 -4.73
N GLU A 86 16.38 4.04 -4.91
CA GLU A 86 15.89 3.62 -6.23
C GLU A 86 15.11 4.73 -6.95
N ALA A 87 14.25 5.47 -6.23
CA ALA A 87 13.52 6.60 -6.80
C ALA A 87 14.46 7.74 -7.19
N GLU A 88 15.45 8.08 -6.35
CA GLU A 88 16.46 9.09 -6.66
C GLU A 88 17.29 8.70 -7.90
N GLU A 89 17.62 7.42 -8.08
CA GLU A 89 18.32 6.92 -9.27
C GLU A 89 17.41 6.96 -10.52
N LEU A 90 16.18 6.46 -10.42
CA LEU A 90 15.22 6.44 -11.53
C LEU A 90 14.94 7.84 -12.09
N PHE A 91 14.90 8.85 -11.22
CA PHE A 91 14.60 10.23 -11.61
C PHE A 91 15.86 11.09 -11.86
N ALA A 92 17.07 10.56 -11.63
CA ALA A 92 18.31 11.30 -11.88
C ALA A 92 18.63 11.43 -13.38
N ASP A 93 18.24 10.43 -14.19
CA ASP A 93 18.61 10.30 -15.61
C ASP A 93 17.56 10.89 -16.58
N ASP A 94 16.48 11.46 -16.08
CA ASP A 94 15.40 11.98 -16.93
C ASP A 94 15.63 13.44 -17.34
N GLU A 95 16.30 13.63 -18.48
CA GLU A 95 16.53 14.93 -19.11
C GLU A 95 15.29 15.51 -19.82
N GLU A 96 14.18 14.76 -19.93
CA GLU A 96 13.05 15.12 -20.78
C GLU A 96 12.02 16.04 -20.12
N ILE A 97 12.12 16.30 -18.80
CA ILE A 97 11.17 17.18 -18.10
C ILE A 97 11.74 18.61 -17.94
N PRO A 98 11.23 19.61 -18.68
CA PRO A 98 11.78 20.97 -18.66
C PRO A 98 11.43 21.78 -17.40
N PHE A 99 10.51 21.27 -16.56
CA PHE A 99 9.95 21.98 -15.41
C PHE A 99 9.91 21.10 -14.16
N GLY A 100 11.06 21.00 -13.48
CA GLY A 100 11.18 20.36 -12.16
C GLY A 100 11.61 18.89 -12.25
N LYS A 101 12.38 18.44 -11.24
CA LYS A 101 12.73 17.03 -11.09
C LYS A 101 11.45 16.24 -10.77
N ARG A 102 11.29 15.04 -11.36
CA ARG A 102 10.33 14.06 -10.83
C ARG A 102 10.73 13.78 -9.39
N GLU A 103 9.79 13.96 -8.48
CA GLU A 103 10.02 13.76 -7.07
C GLU A 103 8.79 13.07 -6.48
N VAL A 104 9.03 12.02 -5.71
CA VAL A 104 7.98 11.39 -4.92
C VAL A 104 7.56 12.37 -3.84
N THR A 105 6.27 12.67 -3.78
CA THR A 105 5.72 13.59 -2.76
C THR A 105 4.96 12.86 -1.65
N ARG A 106 4.58 11.61 -1.91
CA ARG A 106 3.79 10.75 -1.01
C ARG A 106 3.90 9.30 -1.50
N ALA A 107 3.67 8.34 -0.61
CA ALA A 107 3.46 6.95 -0.97
C ALA A 107 2.19 6.37 -0.33
N ASP A 108 1.67 5.31 -0.91
CA ASP A 108 0.57 4.51 -0.38
C ASP A 108 1.06 3.06 -0.21
N VAL A 109 1.04 2.55 1.01
CA VAL A 109 1.18 1.11 1.27
C VAL A 109 -0.18 0.48 0.98
N ARG A 110 -0.26 -0.40 -0.02
CA ARG A 110 -1.50 -1.05 -0.42
C ARG A 110 -1.43 -2.53 -0.14
N ILE A 111 -2.47 -3.03 0.52
CA ILE A 111 -2.66 -4.46 0.76
C ILE A 111 -3.99 -4.84 0.15
N THR A 112 -3.95 -5.67 -0.87
CA THR A 112 -5.12 -6.01 -1.67
C THR A 112 -5.37 -7.50 -1.61
N ARG A 113 -6.64 -7.90 -1.47
CA ARG A 113 -7.08 -9.27 -1.70
C ARG A 113 -7.85 -9.32 -3.00
N SER A 114 -7.39 -10.16 -3.92
CA SER A 114 -7.91 -10.24 -5.28
C SER A 114 -7.86 -11.70 -5.79
N GLY A 115 -8.37 -11.90 -7.01
CA GLY A 115 -8.46 -13.23 -7.64
C GLY A 115 -9.89 -13.71 -7.85
N GLU A 116 -10.06 -15.02 -7.93
CA GLU A 116 -11.34 -15.67 -8.16
C GLU A 116 -11.80 -16.44 -6.91
N PRO A 117 -13.11 -16.68 -6.71
CA PRO A 117 -13.59 -17.54 -5.64
C PRO A 117 -12.92 -18.92 -5.69
N GLY A 118 -12.13 -19.25 -4.65
CA GLY A 118 -11.36 -20.48 -4.56
C GLY A 118 -9.88 -20.36 -4.97
N ASP A 119 -9.48 -19.24 -5.57
CA ASP A 119 -8.09 -18.90 -5.91
C ASP A 119 -7.80 -17.44 -5.55
N VAL A 120 -7.77 -17.19 -4.24
CA VAL A 120 -7.64 -15.85 -3.66
C VAL A 120 -6.19 -15.59 -3.30
N PHE A 121 -5.61 -14.54 -3.87
CA PHE A 121 -4.28 -14.04 -3.55
C PHE A 121 -4.33 -12.73 -2.78
N ARG A 122 -3.23 -12.43 -2.10
CA ARG A 122 -3.05 -11.21 -1.32
C ARG A 122 -1.74 -10.59 -1.76
N SER A 123 -1.78 -9.33 -2.14
CA SER A 123 -0.59 -8.57 -2.51
C SER A 123 -0.30 -7.51 -1.46
N LEU A 124 0.97 -7.14 -1.39
CA LEU A 124 1.46 -5.99 -0.66
C LEU A 124 2.35 -5.21 -1.63
N GLU A 125 2.04 -3.93 -1.82
CA GLU A 125 2.80 -3.03 -2.68
C GLU A 125 2.95 -1.65 -2.04
N VAL A 126 3.94 -0.90 -2.47
CA VAL A 126 4.10 0.51 -2.15
C VAL A 126 4.01 1.31 -3.44
N VAL A 127 2.98 2.14 -3.56
CA VAL A 127 2.75 3.01 -4.71
C VAL A 127 3.29 4.39 -4.41
N PHE A 128 4.12 4.93 -5.30
CA PHE A 128 4.76 6.23 -5.15
C PHE A 128 4.04 7.28 -6.01
N ILE A 129 3.69 8.41 -5.41
CA ILE A 129 2.95 9.49 -6.06
C ILE A 129 3.92 10.57 -6.55
N VAL A 130 4.02 10.70 -7.87
CA VAL A 130 4.81 11.71 -8.57
C VAL A 130 3.87 12.67 -9.30
N PRO A 131 3.49 13.82 -8.70
CA PRO A 131 2.44 14.69 -9.24
C PRO A 131 2.72 15.24 -10.64
N GLN A 132 4.00 15.30 -11.03
CA GLN A 132 4.49 15.75 -12.33
C GLN A 132 4.33 14.69 -13.42
N ASP A 133 4.07 13.43 -13.05
CA ASP A 133 3.88 12.31 -13.98
C ASP A 133 2.65 11.51 -13.57
N GLN A 134 1.49 11.94 -14.05
CA GLN A 134 0.20 11.30 -13.77
C GLN A 134 -0.14 10.20 -14.77
N ASP A 135 0.66 10.06 -15.82
CA ASP A 135 0.45 9.06 -16.87
C ASP A 135 1.04 7.69 -16.47
N HIS A 136 1.97 7.68 -15.51
CA HIS A 136 2.68 6.50 -15.06
C HIS A 136 2.40 6.16 -13.59
N GLY A 137 2.30 4.86 -13.30
CA GLY A 137 2.26 4.34 -11.94
C GLY A 137 3.63 3.85 -11.50
N TYR A 138 4.21 4.44 -10.45
CA TYR A 138 5.46 3.96 -9.85
C TYR A 138 5.16 3.12 -8.61
N TYR A 139 5.65 1.90 -8.54
CA TYR A 139 5.39 1.03 -7.40
C TYR A 139 6.47 -0.02 -7.18
N ALA A 140 6.54 -0.55 -5.96
CA ALA A 140 7.35 -1.72 -5.61
C ALA A 140 6.43 -2.79 -5.01
N GLU A 141 6.54 -4.02 -5.50
CA GLU A 141 5.78 -5.17 -5.00
C GLU A 141 6.60 -6.02 -4.04
N TYR A 142 5.93 -6.57 -3.03
CA TYR A 142 6.53 -7.52 -2.09
C TYR A 142 6.33 -8.96 -2.58
N ASP A 143 7.42 -9.72 -2.63
CA ASP A 143 7.41 -11.16 -2.90
C ASP A 143 7.42 -11.92 -1.57
N ASP A 144 6.28 -12.54 -1.25
CA ASP A 144 6.08 -13.30 0.00
C ASP A 144 6.93 -14.58 0.08
N LYS A 145 7.34 -15.15 -1.06
CA LYS A 145 8.17 -16.37 -1.12
C LYS A 145 9.65 -16.03 -0.96
N ALA A 146 10.06 -14.89 -1.49
CA ALA A 146 11.43 -14.40 -1.37
C ALA A 146 11.68 -13.64 -0.06
N ASP A 147 10.61 -13.18 0.62
CA ASP A 147 10.70 -12.25 1.76
C ASP A 147 11.51 -11.00 1.37
N ASP A 148 11.23 -10.47 0.18
CA ASP A 148 11.98 -9.36 -0.42
C ASP A 148 11.07 -8.45 -1.24
N TRP A 149 11.56 -7.23 -1.48
CA TRP A 149 10.92 -6.21 -2.30
C TRP A 149 11.52 -6.23 -3.70
N GLY A 150 10.65 -6.24 -4.71
CA GLY A 150 11.03 -5.93 -6.08
C GLY A 150 11.59 -4.51 -6.21
N GLU A 151 12.23 -4.25 -7.34
CA GLU A 151 12.69 -2.91 -7.73
C GLU A 151 11.48 -2.01 -8.06
N ILE A 152 11.63 -0.69 -7.85
CA ILE A 152 10.62 0.26 -8.29
C ILE A 152 10.40 0.13 -9.80
N SER A 153 9.17 -0.23 -10.17
CA SER A 153 8.71 -0.42 -11.54
C SER A 153 7.76 0.70 -11.96
N CYS A 154 7.61 0.88 -13.26
CA CYS A 154 6.74 1.86 -13.88
C CYS A 154 5.76 1.13 -14.81
N SER A 155 4.45 1.30 -14.57
CA SER A 155 3.36 0.79 -15.44
C SER A 155 2.70 1.90 -16.22
#